data_AF-A0A0K2ZL27-F1
#
_entry.id   AF-A0A0K2ZL27-F1
#
_cell.length_a   1.000
_cell.length_b   1.000
_cell.length_c   1.000
_cell.angle_alpha   90.00
_cell.angle_beta   90.00
_cell.angle_gamma   90.00
#
_symmetry.space_group_name_H-M   'P 1'
#
loop_
_entity.id
_entity.type
_entity.pdbx_description
1 polymer ?
#
loop_
_entity_poly.entity_id
_entity_poly.type
_entity_poly.pdbx_seq_one_letter_code
_entity_poly.pdbx_strand_id
1 'polypeptide(L)'
;MAYAGNRAGPDSDCTPTLYHACIAYGTAPSPLGPWTYRGVILPPVSSTTSHSGIVQFKGQWYLVYHTADAKGGGHFRRSVAIDRLDWDDTQQPARIRPVLATRAPQPPQPVQRNVARYAHASASNGPDIPHQYWIAALNDGVVKRNPLPPQMWGSWTAHNPPQQWIQYSWAQPVTLQRSRIVFWADHPPGANEGVAPPARWHLEYRKNGHWLPLAEATSGAVAGRVQTLRFAPVTTRCVRAVFDASGGDGGYAALAVQEWEMWATRAQRLVQAGAADAQRCDTR
;
A
#
# COMPACT_ATOMS: atom_id res chain seq x y z
N MET A 1 -11.50 21.44 18.14
CA MET A 1 -11.64 21.49 16.68
C MET A 1 -11.11 20.19 16.10
N ALA A 2 -11.89 19.50 15.27
CA ALA A 2 -11.39 18.42 14.42
C ALA A 2 -10.93 19.00 13.08
N TYR A 3 -9.86 18.47 12.51
CA TYR A 3 -9.26 18.98 11.28
C TYR A 3 -8.55 17.87 10.51
N ALA A 4 -8.36 18.09 9.21
CA ALA A 4 -7.60 17.18 8.36
C ALA A 4 -6.10 17.31 8.66
N GLY A 5 -5.48 16.21 9.08
CA GLY A 5 -4.03 16.11 9.24
C GLY A 5 -3.40 15.41 8.04
N ASN A 6 -2.16 15.79 7.70
CA ASN A 6 -1.38 15.18 6.62
C ASN A 6 0.10 14.99 7.01
N ARG A 7 0.41 14.95 8.32
CA ARG A 7 1.75 14.58 8.80
C ARG A 7 2.05 13.20 8.23
N ALA A 8 2.93 13.10 7.24
CA ALA A 8 3.26 11.84 6.58
C ALA A 8 4.62 11.32 7.08
N GLY A 9 4.77 10.01 7.12
CA GLY A 9 6.06 9.39 7.44
C GLY A 9 5.93 8.08 8.22
N PRO A 10 7.04 7.35 8.37
CA PRO A 10 7.07 6.08 9.09
C PRO A 10 6.65 6.23 10.56
N ASP A 11 6.94 7.37 11.19
CA ASP A 11 6.59 7.68 12.59
C ASP A 11 5.35 8.60 12.70
N SER A 12 4.51 8.60 11.67
CA SER A 12 3.27 9.36 11.69
C SER A 12 2.16 8.62 12.40
N ASP A 13 1.45 9.32 13.29
CA ASP A 13 0.18 8.89 13.87
C ASP A 13 -1.01 9.10 12.93
N CYS A 14 -0.79 9.75 11.79
CA CYS A 14 -1.81 10.17 10.84
C CYS A 14 -1.80 9.37 9.56
N THR A 15 -0.70 9.35 8.81
CA THR A 15 -0.65 8.67 7.51
C THR A 15 0.75 8.19 7.18
N PRO A 16 0.91 6.97 6.63
CA PRO A 16 2.20 6.52 6.12
C PRO A 16 2.61 7.30 4.86
N THR A 17 1.68 7.96 4.18
CA THR A 17 1.91 8.60 2.86
C THR A 17 1.28 9.99 2.70
N LEU A 18 1.91 10.87 1.91
CA LEU A 18 1.56 12.28 1.68
C LEU A 18 0.16 12.52 1.09
N TYR A 19 -0.37 11.57 0.34
CA TYR A 19 -1.65 11.72 -0.34
C TYR A 19 -2.86 11.23 0.46
N HIS A 20 -2.64 10.68 1.65
CA HIS A 20 -3.70 10.32 2.58
C HIS A 20 -3.84 11.41 3.65
N ALA A 21 -5.06 11.64 4.11
CA ALA A 21 -5.35 12.49 5.26
C ALA A 21 -6.05 11.68 6.35
N CYS A 22 -5.73 11.98 7.60
CA CYS A 22 -6.47 11.55 8.78
C CYS A 22 -7.35 12.70 9.29
N ILE A 23 -8.25 12.43 10.23
CA ILE A 23 -8.87 13.47 11.05
C ILE A 23 -8.23 13.44 12.42
N ALA A 24 -7.57 14.54 12.77
CA ALA A 24 -7.06 14.79 14.10
C ALA A 24 -7.91 15.83 14.83
N TYR A 25 -7.66 16.03 16.11
CA TYR A 25 -8.31 17.11 16.86
C TYR A 25 -7.37 17.81 17.83
N GLY A 26 -7.75 19.04 18.15
CA GLY A 26 -7.13 19.84 19.18
C GLY A 26 -8.16 20.48 20.10
N THR A 27 -7.75 20.79 21.32
CA THR A 27 -8.52 21.53 22.33
C THR A 27 -7.86 22.88 22.58
N ALA A 28 -8.65 23.91 22.87
CA ALA A 28 -8.14 25.23 23.20
C ALA A 28 -9.05 25.88 24.26
N PRO A 29 -8.54 26.84 25.05
CA PRO A 29 -9.36 27.62 25.97
C PRO A 29 -10.25 28.64 25.23
N SER A 30 -9.93 29.00 23.98
CA SER A 30 -10.73 29.88 23.13
C SER A 30 -10.73 29.40 21.67
N PRO A 31 -11.69 29.84 20.83
CA PRO A 31 -11.68 29.54 19.39
C PRO A 31 -10.40 30.00 18.65
N LEU A 32 -9.70 30.99 19.19
CA LEU A 32 -8.45 31.53 18.63
C LEU A 32 -7.19 30.83 19.18
N GLY A 33 -7.35 29.85 20.07
CA GLY A 33 -6.26 29.13 20.68
C GLY A 33 -5.86 29.67 22.07
N PRO A 34 -4.65 29.29 22.56
CA PRO A 34 -3.71 28.37 21.92
C PRO A 34 -4.29 26.95 21.78
N TRP A 35 -4.00 26.28 20.66
CA TRP A 35 -4.48 24.93 20.39
C TRP A 35 -3.49 23.87 20.89
N THR A 36 -4.00 22.88 21.61
CA THR A 36 -3.25 21.69 22.05
C THR A 36 -3.67 20.48 21.22
N TYR A 37 -2.72 19.82 20.56
CA TYR A 37 -2.93 18.57 19.85
C TYR A 37 -3.41 17.45 20.77
N ARG A 38 -4.42 16.67 20.34
CA ARG A 38 -5.00 15.57 21.12
C ARG A 38 -5.03 14.22 20.40
N GLY A 39 -4.36 14.10 19.25
CA GLY A 39 -4.26 12.85 18.51
C GLY A 39 -5.21 12.74 17.32
N VAL A 40 -5.10 11.61 16.64
CA VAL A 40 -5.93 11.21 15.50
C VAL A 40 -7.18 10.49 15.98
N ILE A 41 -8.35 10.93 15.49
CA ILE A 41 -9.66 10.33 15.80
C ILE A 41 -10.24 9.56 14.63
N LEU A 42 -9.76 9.77 13.41
CA LEU A 42 -10.08 8.93 12.25
C LEU A 42 -8.80 8.69 11.44
N PRO A 43 -8.30 7.44 11.35
CA PRO A 43 -7.17 7.12 10.48
C PRO A 43 -7.54 7.30 9.00
N PRO A 44 -6.59 7.19 8.05
CA PRO A 44 -6.88 7.28 6.63
C PRO A 44 -7.97 6.29 6.21
N VAL A 45 -8.85 6.78 5.36
CA VAL A 45 -10.02 6.06 4.83
C VAL A 45 -9.80 5.78 3.34
N SER A 46 -10.79 5.22 2.66
CA SER A 46 -10.66 4.82 1.25
C SER A 46 -10.49 5.98 0.25
N SER A 47 -10.69 7.24 0.68
CA SER A 47 -10.38 8.44 -0.09
C SER A 47 -9.05 9.08 0.35
N THR A 48 -8.39 9.79 -0.57
CA THR A 48 -7.08 10.43 -0.34
C THR A 48 -7.18 11.56 0.67
N THR A 49 -8.22 12.38 0.54
CA THR A 49 -8.53 13.44 1.51
C THR A 49 -9.82 13.14 2.25
N SER A 50 -9.94 13.66 3.46
CA SER A 50 -11.16 13.62 4.25
C SER A 50 -11.37 14.96 4.96
N HIS A 51 -12.63 15.34 5.12
CA HIS A 51 -13.05 16.46 5.95
C HIS A 51 -14.10 15.96 6.91
N SER A 52 -14.11 16.53 8.10
CA SER A 52 -15.01 16.10 9.16
C SER A 52 -16.06 17.15 9.50
N GLY A 53 -17.25 16.66 9.82
CA GLY A 53 -18.22 17.36 10.64
C GLY A 53 -18.46 16.56 11.91
N ILE A 54 -18.60 17.23 13.04
CA ILE A 54 -19.04 16.60 14.29
C ILE A 54 -20.40 17.19 14.64
N VAL A 55 -21.39 16.32 14.84
CA VAL A 55 -22.77 16.74 15.10
C VAL A 55 -23.38 15.88 16.21
N GLN A 56 -24.16 16.52 17.08
CA GLN A 56 -25.00 15.83 18.03
C GLN A 56 -26.40 15.61 17.42
N PHE A 57 -26.89 14.39 17.48
CA PHE A 57 -28.23 14.03 17.02
C PHE A 57 -28.86 13.04 18.00
N LYS A 58 -30.08 13.33 18.47
CA LYS A 58 -30.83 12.51 19.43
C LYS A 58 -30.00 12.07 20.66
N GLY A 59 -29.23 12.99 21.23
CA GLY A 59 -28.42 12.74 22.43
C GLY A 59 -27.15 11.92 22.19
N GLN A 60 -26.80 11.62 20.94
CA GLN A 60 -25.58 10.92 20.56
C GLN A 60 -24.74 11.79 19.65
N TRP A 61 -23.42 11.61 19.67
CA TRP A 61 -22.51 12.35 18.80
C TRP A 61 -22.01 11.48 17.66
N TYR A 62 -21.78 12.14 16.52
CA TYR A 62 -21.38 11.49 15.30
C TYR A 62 -20.24 12.25 14.64
N LEU A 63 -19.30 11.49 14.07
CA LEU A 63 -18.35 11.99 13.09
C LEU A 63 -18.93 11.71 11.69
N VAL A 64 -19.11 12.77 10.91
CA VAL A 64 -19.43 12.71 9.49
C VAL A 64 -18.14 12.93 8.71
N TYR A 65 -17.82 12.05 7.76
CA TYR A 65 -16.56 12.11 7.04
C TYR A 65 -16.68 11.55 5.61
N HIS A 66 -15.66 11.79 4.78
CA HIS A 66 -15.63 11.29 3.41
C HIS A 66 -15.06 9.86 3.33
N THR A 67 -15.58 9.06 2.42
CA THR A 67 -14.97 7.79 1.98
C THR A 67 -15.04 7.69 0.45
N ALA A 68 -14.53 6.60 -0.12
CA ALA A 68 -14.72 6.23 -1.53
C ALA A 68 -15.47 4.90 -1.68
N ASP A 69 -16.20 4.46 -0.66
CA ASP A 69 -16.74 3.10 -0.55
C ASP A 69 -18.03 2.88 -1.33
N ALA A 70 -18.75 3.95 -1.71
CA ALA A 70 -19.95 3.81 -2.54
C ALA A 70 -19.62 3.22 -3.92
N LYS A 71 -20.62 2.58 -4.55
CA LYS A 71 -20.47 2.00 -5.90
C LYS A 71 -20.00 3.07 -6.90
N GLY A 72 -18.86 2.82 -7.54
CA GLY A 72 -18.24 3.76 -8.47
C GLY A 72 -17.54 4.95 -7.81
N GLY A 73 -17.32 4.90 -6.50
CA GLY A 73 -16.58 5.90 -5.74
C GLY A 73 -15.09 5.92 -6.06
N GLY A 74 -14.46 7.05 -5.71
CA GLY A 74 -13.03 7.28 -5.88
C GLY A 74 -12.59 8.56 -5.20
N HIS A 75 -11.31 8.90 -5.33
CA HIS A 75 -10.71 10.07 -4.67
C HIS A 75 -11.43 11.39 -4.96
N PHE A 76 -11.98 11.55 -6.17
CA PHE A 76 -12.75 12.72 -6.61
C PHE A 76 -14.26 12.49 -6.70
N ARG A 77 -14.73 11.28 -6.38
CA ARG A 77 -16.15 10.92 -6.31
C ARG A 77 -16.41 10.22 -4.99
N ARG A 78 -16.41 11.03 -3.93
CA ARG A 78 -16.46 10.57 -2.54
C ARG A 78 -17.90 10.29 -2.10
N SER A 79 -18.05 9.41 -1.12
CA SER A 79 -19.26 9.15 -0.36
C SER A 79 -19.17 9.76 1.03
N VAL A 80 -20.31 9.92 1.69
CA VAL A 80 -20.40 10.33 3.09
C VAL A 80 -20.57 9.09 3.96
N ALA A 81 -19.79 8.99 5.03
CA ALA A 81 -19.97 8.04 6.11
C ALA A 81 -20.28 8.78 7.41
N ILE A 82 -21.01 8.12 8.31
CA ILE A 82 -21.42 8.66 9.60
C ILE A 82 -21.24 7.56 10.63
N ASP A 83 -20.41 7.80 11.63
CA ASP A 83 -20.15 6.86 12.72
C ASP A 83 -20.23 7.54 14.07
N ARG A 84 -20.55 6.76 15.11
CA ARG A 84 -20.65 7.27 16.47
C ARG A 84 -19.27 7.77 16.94
N LEU A 85 -19.28 8.90 17.64
CA LEU A 85 -18.12 9.48 18.29
C LEU A 85 -18.32 9.37 19.79
N ASP A 86 -17.38 8.70 20.45
CA ASP A 86 -17.43 8.40 21.89
C ASP A 86 -16.31 9.13 22.63
N TRP A 87 -16.52 9.37 23.94
CA TRP A 87 -15.51 9.96 24.82
C TRP A 87 -14.91 8.92 25.76
N ASP A 88 -13.65 9.16 26.10
CA ASP A 88 -12.95 8.57 27.22
C ASP A 88 -12.94 9.58 28.38
N ASP A 89 -13.91 9.42 29.26
CA ASP A 89 -14.08 10.25 30.46
C ASP A 89 -13.14 9.86 31.60
N THR A 90 -12.32 8.81 31.44
CA THR A 90 -11.30 8.44 32.43
C THR A 90 -10.10 9.39 32.40
N GLN A 91 -9.98 10.21 31.36
CA GLN A 91 -8.94 11.22 31.21
C GLN A 91 -9.46 12.62 31.52
N GLN A 92 -8.57 13.50 31.99
CA GLN A 92 -8.92 14.88 32.31
C GLN A 92 -8.06 15.88 31.50
N PRO A 93 -8.67 16.69 30.60
CA PRO A 93 -10.08 16.64 30.18
C PRO A 93 -10.37 15.39 29.33
N ALA A 94 -11.65 15.00 29.27
CA ALA A 94 -12.12 13.86 28.49
C ALA A 94 -11.58 13.89 27.06
N ARG A 95 -11.23 12.72 26.52
CA ARG A 95 -10.68 12.57 25.16
C ARG A 95 -11.70 12.00 24.22
N ILE A 96 -11.68 12.44 22.97
CA ILE A 96 -12.40 11.74 21.90
C ILE A 96 -11.67 10.42 21.64
N ARG A 97 -12.42 9.31 21.60
CA ARG A 97 -11.90 8.00 21.21
C ARG A 97 -11.77 7.91 19.68
N PRO A 98 -10.82 7.11 19.17
CA PRO A 98 -10.78 6.79 17.74
C PRO A 98 -12.13 6.25 17.26
N VAL A 99 -12.63 6.82 16.17
CA VAL A 99 -13.89 6.41 15.55
C VAL A 99 -13.73 5.03 14.93
N LEU A 100 -14.65 4.14 15.26
CA LEU A 100 -14.75 2.82 14.65
C LEU A 100 -15.64 2.93 13.42
N ALA A 101 -15.02 3.00 12.24
CA ALA A 101 -15.74 3.06 10.98
C ALA A 101 -16.62 1.82 10.78
N THR A 102 -17.94 2.00 10.73
CA THR A 102 -18.87 0.91 10.42
C THR A 102 -18.78 0.56 8.94
N ARG A 103 -18.70 -0.73 8.64
CA ARG A 103 -18.71 -1.25 7.28
C ARG A 103 -19.85 -2.24 7.13
N ALA A 104 -20.45 -2.28 5.95
CA ALA A 104 -21.39 -3.33 5.61
C ALA A 104 -20.70 -4.70 5.77
N PRO A 105 -21.33 -5.69 6.44
CA PRO A 105 -20.79 -7.03 6.56
C PRO A 105 -20.38 -7.56 5.19
N GLN A 106 -19.11 -7.95 5.05
CA GLN A 106 -18.63 -8.60 3.84
C GLN A 106 -18.62 -10.11 4.08
N PRO A 107 -18.97 -10.92 3.07
CA PRO A 107 -18.79 -12.35 3.16
C PRO A 107 -17.31 -12.67 3.42
N PRO A 108 -17.00 -13.75 4.15
CA PRO A 108 -15.62 -14.20 4.32
C PRO A 108 -14.98 -14.34 2.95
N GLN A 109 -13.78 -13.75 2.77
CA GLN A 109 -13.10 -13.90 1.50
C GLN A 109 -12.81 -15.38 1.25
N PRO A 110 -13.16 -15.89 0.06
CA PRO A 110 -12.92 -17.29 -0.27
C PRO A 110 -11.43 -17.56 -0.25
N VAL A 111 -11.07 -18.82 -0.03
CA VAL A 111 -9.68 -19.26 -0.16
C VAL A 111 -9.28 -19.09 -1.63
N GLN A 112 -8.17 -18.38 -1.89
CA GLN A 112 -7.73 -18.06 -3.25
C GLN A 112 -6.37 -18.67 -3.54
N ARG A 113 -6.05 -18.74 -4.83
CA ARG A 113 -4.72 -19.13 -5.30
C ARG A 113 -3.72 -17.97 -5.28
N ASN A 114 -4.16 -16.72 -5.38
CA ASN A 114 -3.28 -15.57 -5.12
C ASN A 114 -2.97 -15.52 -3.63
N VAL A 115 -1.70 -15.74 -3.29
CA VAL A 115 -1.19 -15.77 -1.91
C VAL A 115 -0.35 -14.54 -1.55
N ALA A 116 -0.24 -13.55 -2.44
CA ALA A 116 0.54 -12.33 -2.21
C ALA A 116 0.09 -11.55 -0.97
N ARG A 117 -1.22 -11.52 -0.69
CA ARG A 117 -1.79 -10.86 0.50
C ARG A 117 -1.25 -11.37 1.84
N TYR A 118 -0.76 -12.61 1.88
CA TYR A 118 -0.21 -13.23 3.09
C TYR A 118 1.29 -12.98 3.24
N ALA A 119 1.93 -12.42 2.21
CA ALA A 119 3.35 -12.09 2.24
C ALA A 119 3.59 -10.74 2.91
N HIS A 120 4.78 -10.60 3.49
CA HIS A 120 5.37 -9.32 3.80
C HIS A 120 6.09 -8.80 2.57
N ALA A 121 5.80 -7.55 2.18
CA ALA A 121 6.45 -6.87 1.08
C ALA A 121 7.67 -6.07 1.54
N SER A 122 8.78 -6.19 0.83
CA SER A 122 9.97 -5.34 0.98
C SER A 122 10.47 -4.88 -0.40
N ALA A 123 11.30 -3.84 -0.45
CA ALA A 123 11.83 -3.29 -1.69
C ALA A 123 13.26 -2.79 -1.49
N SER A 124 14.02 -2.65 -2.59
CA SER A 124 15.41 -2.19 -2.55
C SER A 124 15.58 -0.75 -2.07
N ASN A 125 14.52 0.06 -2.14
CA ASN A 125 14.47 1.42 -1.61
C ASN A 125 13.78 1.51 -0.24
N GLY A 126 13.51 0.38 0.42
CA GLY A 126 13.04 0.37 1.81
C GLY A 126 14.19 0.53 2.80
N PRO A 127 14.01 1.23 3.93
CA PRO A 127 12.77 1.84 4.42
C PRO A 127 12.42 3.21 3.79
N ASP A 128 13.34 3.79 3.00
CA ASP A 128 13.27 5.16 2.47
C ASP A 128 12.36 5.32 1.23
N ILE A 129 11.20 4.66 1.24
CA ILE A 129 10.22 4.77 0.17
C ILE A 129 9.66 6.20 0.18
N PRO A 130 9.67 6.92 -0.96
CA PRO A 130 9.16 8.29 -1.00
C PRO A 130 7.74 8.34 -0.45
N HIS A 131 7.46 9.30 0.43
CA HIS A 131 6.19 9.38 1.15
C HIS A 131 4.96 9.46 0.25
N GLN A 132 5.09 9.76 -1.05
CA GLN A 132 3.96 9.66 -1.98
C GLN A 132 3.53 8.20 -2.22
N TYR A 133 4.45 7.24 -2.20
CA TYR A 133 4.22 5.82 -2.52
C TYR A 133 4.03 4.95 -1.28
N TRP A 134 3.42 3.78 -1.46
CA TRP A 134 3.13 2.87 -0.36
C TRP A 134 3.42 1.42 -0.73
N ILE A 135 4.28 0.78 0.06
CA ILE A 135 4.67 -0.60 -0.19
C ILE A 135 3.51 -1.59 -0.07
N ALA A 136 2.52 -1.30 0.78
CA ALA A 136 1.38 -2.19 0.97
C ALA A 136 0.47 -2.25 -0.28
N ALA A 137 0.55 -1.27 -1.19
CA ALA A 137 -0.17 -1.32 -2.45
C ALA A 137 0.24 -2.54 -3.29
N LEU A 138 1.46 -3.06 -3.14
CA LEU A 138 1.91 -4.22 -3.90
C LEU A 138 0.97 -5.42 -3.75
N ASN A 139 0.34 -5.64 -2.59
CA ASN A 139 -0.48 -6.82 -2.31
C ASN A 139 -1.80 -6.52 -1.60
N ASP A 140 -2.38 -5.34 -1.81
CA ASP A 140 -3.68 -4.97 -1.25
C ASP A 140 -4.86 -5.47 -2.10
N GLY A 141 -4.60 -5.98 -3.30
CA GLY A 141 -5.60 -6.50 -4.23
C GLY A 141 -6.28 -5.42 -5.08
N VAL A 142 -5.73 -4.21 -5.12
CA VAL A 142 -6.36 -3.04 -5.74
C VAL A 142 -5.59 -2.59 -6.97
N VAL A 143 -6.26 -2.66 -8.12
CA VAL A 143 -5.80 -2.02 -9.37
C VAL A 143 -6.81 -0.97 -9.78
N LYS A 144 -6.36 0.23 -10.11
CA LYS A 144 -7.21 1.33 -10.58
C LYS A 144 -6.82 1.71 -11.99
N ARG A 145 -7.79 2.21 -12.77
CA ARG A 145 -7.51 2.74 -14.12
C ARG A 145 -6.58 3.95 -14.06
N ASN A 146 -6.82 4.82 -13.08
CA ASN A 146 -6.04 6.03 -12.85
C ASN A 146 -5.64 6.03 -11.37
N PRO A 147 -4.60 5.25 -10.98
CA PRO A 147 -4.16 5.24 -9.59
C PRO A 147 -3.62 6.61 -9.22
N LEU A 148 -3.87 7.03 -7.98
CA LEU A 148 -3.14 8.12 -7.36
C LEU A 148 -2.22 7.53 -6.31
N PRO A 149 -1.05 8.13 -6.02
CA PRO A 149 -0.35 7.76 -4.82
C PRO A 149 -1.33 7.92 -3.63
N PRO A 150 -1.40 6.98 -2.68
CA PRO A 150 -0.48 5.86 -2.45
C PRO A 150 -0.88 4.50 -3.06
N GLN A 151 -1.72 4.44 -4.09
CA GLN A 151 -2.22 3.20 -4.73
C GLN A 151 -1.17 2.45 -5.56
N MET A 152 0.11 2.66 -5.26
CA MET A 152 1.24 2.01 -5.87
C MET A 152 2.47 2.13 -4.98
N TRP A 153 3.33 1.12 -5.07
CA TRP A 153 4.74 1.28 -4.74
C TRP A 153 5.43 2.09 -5.84
N GLY A 154 6.43 2.86 -5.46
CA GLY A 154 7.26 3.61 -6.38
C GLY A 154 8.67 3.80 -5.83
N SER A 155 9.61 3.93 -6.76
CA SER A 155 11.03 3.82 -6.46
C SER A 155 11.81 5.13 -6.57
N TRP A 156 11.11 6.22 -6.87
CA TRP A 156 11.70 7.50 -7.24
C TRP A 156 12.67 8.04 -6.21
N THR A 157 13.85 8.43 -6.65
CA THR A 157 14.80 9.24 -5.89
C THR A 157 15.40 10.31 -6.81
N ALA A 158 16.19 11.22 -6.25
CA ALA A 158 16.95 12.18 -7.07
C ALA A 158 17.95 11.49 -8.02
N HIS A 159 18.38 10.26 -7.72
CA HIS A 159 19.35 9.49 -8.49
C HIS A 159 18.93 8.01 -8.51
N ASN A 160 18.04 7.64 -9.43
CA ASN A 160 17.55 6.26 -9.50
C ASN A 160 18.69 5.32 -9.95
N PRO A 161 18.86 4.16 -9.31
CA PRO A 161 19.83 3.16 -9.73
C PRO A 161 19.37 2.43 -11.02
N PRO A 162 20.30 1.82 -11.77
CA PRO A 162 19.97 1.06 -12.99
C PRO A 162 19.07 -0.16 -12.73
N GLN A 163 19.09 -0.69 -11.51
CA GLN A 163 18.34 -1.88 -11.14
C GLN A 163 17.73 -1.75 -9.75
N GLN A 164 16.47 -2.18 -9.60
CA GLN A 164 15.76 -2.23 -8.34
C GLN A 164 14.98 -3.53 -8.20
N TRP A 165 14.51 -3.82 -6.99
CA TRP A 165 13.72 -5.03 -6.74
C TRP A 165 12.61 -4.79 -5.72
N ILE A 166 11.54 -5.58 -5.84
CA ILE A 166 10.52 -5.79 -4.81
C ILE A 166 10.50 -7.28 -4.43
N GLN A 167 10.17 -7.59 -3.18
CA GLN A 167 10.20 -8.95 -2.64
C GLN A 167 8.93 -9.25 -1.86
N TYR A 168 8.46 -10.48 -2.01
CA TYR A 168 7.53 -11.11 -1.08
C TYR A 168 8.22 -12.16 -0.24
N SER A 169 7.86 -12.18 1.04
CA SER A 169 8.34 -13.14 2.03
C SER A 169 7.16 -13.74 2.77
N TRP A 170 7.06 -15.07 2.83
CA TRP A 170 5.98 -15.80 3.50
C TRP A 170 6.47 -16.44 4.80
N ALA A 171 5.60 -16.50 5.81
CA ALA A 171 5.86 -17.12 7.12
C ALA A 171 6.04 -18.65 7.05
N GLN A 172 5.72 -19.27 5.91
CA GLN A 172 5.88 -20.69 5.62
C GLN A 172 6.19 -20.89 4.13
N PRO A 173 6.82 -22.01 3.71
CA PRO A 173 7.04 -22.29 2.30
C PRO A 173 5.73 -22.38 1.52
N VAL A 174 5.70 -21.79 0.32
CA VAL A 174 4.55 -21.80 -0.59
C VAL A 174 4.95 -22.34 -1.96
N THR A 175 4.10 -23.17 -2.57
CA THR A 175 4.31 -23.67 -3.93
C THR A 175 3.63 -22.78 -4.97
N LEU A 176 4.42 -22.04 -5.73
CA LEU A 176 4.00 -21.00 -6.68
C LEU A 176 4.18 -21.46 -8.13
N GLN A 177 3.36 -20.98 -9.06
CA GLN A 177 3.46 -21.35 -10.49
C GLN A 177 3.15 -20.19 -11.46
N ARG A 178 2.77 -19.02 -10.96
CA ARG A 178 2.44 -17.85 -11.78
C ARG A 178 2.61 -16.56 -11.01
N SER A 179 3.08 -15.53 -11.69
CA SER A 179 3.10 -14.14 -11.23
C SER A 179 2.22 -13.28 -12.15
N ARG A 180 1.54 -12.29 -11.59
CA ARG A 180 0.87 -11.22 -12.35
C ARG A 180 1.29 -9.89 -11.75
N ILE A 181 1.77 -8.95 -12.55
CA ILE A 181 2.18 -7.63 -12.06
C ILE A 181 1.55 -6.53 -12.92
N VAL A 182 1.17 -5.41 -12.30
CA VAL A 182 0.65 -4.24 -12.99
C VAL A 182 1.57 -3.05 -12.71
N PHE A 183 2.37 -2.69 -13.71
CA PHE A 183 3.23 -1.51 -13.64
C PHE A 183 2.40 -0.22 -13.80
N TRP A 184 2.89 0.86 -13.21
CA TRP A 184 2.43 2.22 -13.49
C TRP A 184 3.58 3.04 -14.08
N ALA A 185 3.22 4.00 -14.94
CA ALA A 185 4.17 4.91 -15.54
C ALA A 185 3.46 6.22 -15.91
N ASP A 186 4.19 7.33 -15.79
CA ASP A 186 3.83 8.63 -16.36
C ASP A 186 4.73 9.00 -17.56
N HIS A 187 5.80 8.25 -17.80
CA HIS A 187 6.71 8.39 -18.94
C HIS A 187 6.72 7.12 -19.81
N PRO A 188 7.06 7.24 -21.11
CA PRO A 188 7.13 6.10 -22.00
C PRO A 188 8.30 5.15 -21.67
N PRO A 189 8.26 3.88 -22.11
CA PRO A 189 9.42 2.98 -22.05
C PRO A 189 10.66 3.62 -22.67
N GLY A 190 11.82 3.44 -22.03
CA GLY A 190 13.10 4.01 -22.47
C GLY A 190 13.40 5.43 -21.95
N ALA A 191 12.45 6.09 -21.28
CA ALA A 191 12.73 7.37 -20.61
C ALA A 191 13.78 7.19 -19.49
N ASN A 192 14.57 8.24 -19.26
CA ASN A 192 15.58 8.32 -18.20
C ASN A 192 15.15 9.20 -17.02
N GLU A 193 13.90 9.64 -17.01
CA GLU A 193 13.31 10.52 -16.00
C GLU A 193 11.88 10.08 -15.66
N GLY A 194 11.30 10.70 -14.64
CA GLY A 194 9.94 10.38 -14.18
C GLY A 194 9.81 8.92 -13.75
N VAL A 195 8.66 8.31 -14.04
CA VAL A 195 8.39 6.89 -13.82
C VAL A 195 8.08 6.21 -15.15
N ALA A 196 8.90 5.24 -15.54
CA ALA A 196 8.74 4.50 -16.78
C ALA A 196 8.61 3.00 -16.50
N PRO A 197 8.01 2.20 -17.42
CA PRO A 197 8.07 0.75 -17.32
C PRO A 197 9.52 0.27 -17.33
N PRO A 198 9.85 -0.84 -16.65
CA PRO A 198 11.19 -1.38 -16.70
C PRO A 198 11.55 -1.80 -18.13
N ALA A 199 12.83 -1.61 -18.50
CA ALA A 199 13.37 -2.07 -19.77
C ALA A 199 13.32 -3.61 -19.85
N ARG A 200 13.64 -4.27 -18.73
CA ARG A 200 13.53 -5.71 -18.53
C ARG A 200 13.13 -6.02 -17.10
N TRP A 201 12.49 -7.16 -16.90
CA TRP A 201 12.22 -7.65 -15.56
C TRP A 201 12.13 -9.16 -15.52
N HIS A 202 12.52 -9.70 -14.38
CA HIS A 202 12.49 -11.13 -14.11
C HIS A 202 12.14 -11.40 -12.66
N LEU A 203 11.87 -12.67 -12.39
CA LEU A 203 11.60 -13.20 -11.08
C LEU A 203 12.75 -14.09 -10.67
N GLU A 204 13.07 -14.02 -9.39
CA GLU A 204 14.01 -14.91 -8.73
C GLU A 204 13.36 -15.46 -7.46
N TYR A 205 13.73 -16.66 -7.07
CA TYR A 205 13.32 -17.25 -5.81
C TYR A 205 14.51 -17.57 -4.93
N ARG A 206 14.30 -17.50 -3.62
CA ARG A 206 15.35 -17.83 -2.65
C ARG A 206 15.39 -19.34 -2.42
N LYS A 207 16.59 -19.91 -2.46
CA LYS A 207 16.88 -21.29 -2.04
C LYS A 207 18.34 -21.42 -1.61
N ASN A 208 18.56 -22.05 -0.45
CA ASN A 208 19.88 -22.39 0.08
C ASN A 208 20.84 -21.20 0.15
N GLY A 209 20.37 -20.00 0.50
CA GLY A 209 21.23 -18.83 0.58
C GLY A 209 21.54 -18.16 -0.76
N HIS A 210 20.90 -18.59 -1.85
CA HIS A 210 21.06 -18.02 -3.18
C HIS A 210 19.73 -17.58 -3.78
N TRP A 211 19.79 -16.53 -4.60
CA TRP A 211 18.70 -16.16 -5.50
C TRP A 211 18.89 -16.91 -6.81
N LEU A 212 17.88 -17.68 -7.22
CA LEU A 212 17.90 -18.47 -8.43
C LEU A 212 16.86 -17.93 -9.42
N PRO A 213 17.15 -17.94 -10.73
CA PRO A 213 16.18 -17.52 -11.75
C PRO A 213 14.88 -18.32 -11.67
N LEU A 214 13.74 -17.65 -11.79
CA LEU A 214 12.41 -18.27 -11.78
C LEU A 214 11.69 -18.13 -13.13
N ALA A 215 11.61 -16.91 -13.65
CA ALA A 215 11.02 -16.61 -14.96
C ALA A 215 11.45 -15.21 -15.40
N GLU A 216 11.54 -14.98 -16.70
CA GLU A 216 11.89 -13.68 -17.28
C GLU A 216 10.83 -13.25 -18.29
N ALA A 217 10.57 -11.94 -18.36
CA ALA A 217 9.68 -11.38 -19.36
C ALA A 217 10.36 -11.35 -20.74
N THR A 218 9.69 -11.92 -21.74
CA THR A 218 10.18 -11.96 -23.12
C THR A 218 9.83 -10.70 -23.93
N SER A 219 9.08 -9.77 -23.33
CA SER A 219 8.64 -8.52 -23.96
C SER A 219 8.68 -7.38 -22.95
N GLY A 220 8.85 -6.15 -23.45
CA GLY A 220 8.81 -4.95 -22.62
C GLY A 220 7.50 -4.83 -21.82
N ALA A 221 7.61 -4.30 -20.61
CA ALA A 221 6.45 -4.08 -19.75
C ALA A 221 5.54 -2.97 -20.31
N VAL A 222 4.22 -3.21 -20.28
CA VAL A 222 3.22 -2.21 -20.64
C VAL A 222 2.49 -1.75 -19.39
N ALA A 223 2.61 -0.46 -19.04
CA ALA A 223 1.95 0.13 -17.89
C ALA A 223 0.42 0.03 -17.99
N GLY A 224 -0.24 -0.13 -16.83
CA GLY A 224 -1.69 -0.29 -16.74
C GLY A 224 -2.23 -1.62 -17.29
N ARG A 225 -1.35 -2.52 -17.75
CA ARG A 225 -1.72 -3.87 -18.20
C ARG A 225 -1.12 -4.92 -17.27
N VAL A 226 -1.87 -6.00 -17.09
CA VAL A 226 -1.43 -7.18 -16.36
C VAL A 226 -0.35 -7.88 -17.17
N GLN A 227 0.88 -7.91 -16.64
CA GLN A 227 1.99 -8.70 -17.17
C GLN A 227 2.03 -10.04 -16.44
N THR A 228 2.06 -11.15 -17.17
CA THR A 228 1.97 -12.50 -16.57
C THR A 228 3.22 -13.31 -16.88
N LEU A 229 3.84 -13.87 -15.84
CA LEU A 229 4.88 -14.90 -15.99
C LEU A 229 4.37 -16.22 -15.44
N ARG A 230 4.63 -17.31 -16.17
CA ARG A 230 4.32 -18.68 -15.78
C ARG A 230 5.62 -19.46 -15.68
N PHE A 231 5.71 -20.35 -14.71
CA PHE A 231 6.91 -21.13 -14.43
C PHE A 231 6.52 -22.49 -13.86
N ALA A 232 7.46 -23.44 -13.91
CA ALA A 232 7.31 -24.72 -13.24
C ALA A 232 7.10 -24.50 -11.72
N PRO A 233 6.24 -25.28 -11.06
CA PRO A 233 5.96 -25.09 -9.64
C PRO A 233 7.24 -25.05 -8.79
N VAL A 234 7.41 -23.99 -8.00
CA VAL A 234 8.54 -23.82 -7.09
C VAL A 234 8.05 -23.65 -5.66
N THR A 235 8.67 -24.34 -4.71
CA THR A 235 8.41 -24.16 -3.28
C THR A 235 9.49 -23.27 -2.67
N THR A 236 9.10 -22.13 -2.11
CA THR A 236 10.00 -21.16 -1.48
C THR A 236 9.27 -20.34 -0.42
N ARG A 237 10.00 -19.68 0.47
CA ARG A 237 9.48 -18.63 1.34
C ARG A 237 9.65 -17.23 0.75
N CYS A 238 10.49 -17.04 -0.27
CA CYS A 238 10.75 -15.71 -0.82
C CYS A 238 10.89 -15.71 -2.34
N VAL A 239 10.25 -14.73 -2.95
CA VAL A 239 10.37 -14.39 -4.37
C VAL A 239 10.65 -12.90 -4.47
N ARG A 240 11.54 -12.50 -5.37
CA ARG A 240 11.71 -11.10 -5.74
C ARG A 240 11.49 -10.89 -7.23
N ALA A 241 10.90 -9.76 -7.58
CA ALA A 241 10.91 -9.23 -8.93
C ALA A 241 12.05 -8.23 -9.03
N VAL A 242 12.91 -8.41 -10.02
CA VAL A 242 14.05 -7.54 -10.31
C VAL A 242 13.74 -6.78 -11.60
N PHE A 243 14.04 -5.49 -11.58
CA PHE A 243 13.69 -4.54 -12.62
C PHE A 243 14.94 -3.83 -13.10
N ASP A 244 15.27 -3.98 -14.38
CA ASP A 244 16.21 -3.09 -15.05
C ASP A 244 15.44 -1.83 -15.46
N ALA A 245 15.83 -0.69 -14.92
CA ALA A 245 15.16 0.58 -15.16
C ALA A 245 15.31 1.02 -16.62
N SER A 246 14.31 1.73 -17.15
CA SER A 246 14.48 2.49 -18.40
C SER A 246 15.49 3.62 -18.18
N GLY A 247 16.28 3.94 -19.21
CA GLY A 247 17.29 5.00 -19.17
C GLY A 247 18.67 4.51 -19.62
N GLY A 248 19.72 5.17 -19.13
CA GLY A 248 21.13 4.90 -19.50
C GLY A 248 22.10 5.92 -18.91
N ASP A 249 23.10 6.32 -19.69
CA ASP A 249 24.21 7.19 -19.23
C ASP A 249 23.76 8.58 -18.71
N GLY A 250 22.56 9.02 -19.10
CA GLY A 250 21.93 10.27 -18.63
C GLY A 250 21.03 10.11 -17.41
N GLY A 251 21.00 8.94 -16.76
CA GLY A 251 20.15 8.62 -15.62
C GLY A 251 19.12 7.52 -15.92
N TYR A 252 18.40 7.11 -14.88
CA TYR A 252 17.36 6.10 -14.96
C TYR A 252 16.03 6.65 -14.49
N ALA A 253 14.96 6.26 -15.16
CA ALA A 253 13.61 6.51 -14.68
C ALA A 253 13.34 5.68 -13.42
N ALA A 254 12.47 6.19 -12.57
CA ALA A 254 11.93 5.43 -11.46
C ALA A 254 10.93 4.36 -11.96
N LEU A 255 10.58 3.46 -11.07
CA LEU A 255 9.68 2.33 -11.30
C LEU A 255 8.49 2.44 -10.37
N ALA A 256 7.32 1.96 -10.82
CA ALA A 256 6.14 1.87 -9.97
C ALA A 256 5.29 0.64 -10.30
N VAL A 257 4.66 0.09 -9.26
CA VAL A 257 3.83 -1.11 -9.34
C VAL A 257 2.56 -0.88 -8.52
N GLN A 258 1.41 -1.04 -9.16
CA GLN A 258 0.10 -0.95 -8.50
C GLN A 258 -0.23 -2.20 -7.70
N GLU A 259 0.06 -3.37 -8.27
CA GLU A 259 -0.28 -4.66 -7.67
C GLU A 259 0.67 -5.73 -8.24
N TRP A 260 1.07 -6.65 -7.38
CA TRP A 260 1.86 -7.83 -7.71
C TRP A 260 1.25 -9.08 -7.05
N GLU A 261 0.73 -9.97 -7.87
CA GLU A 261 0.10 -11.21 -7.44
C GLU A 261 1.06 -12.39 -7.60
N MET A 262 1.07 -13.30 -6.63
CA MET A 262 1.79 -14.56 -6.68
C MET A 262 0.82 -15.73 -6.49
N TRP A 263 0.73 -16.60 -7.49
CA TRP A 263 -0.29 -17.62 -7.59
C TRP A 263 0.26 -19.01 -7.28
N ALA A 264 -0.34 -19.62 -6.26
CA ALA A 264 -0.09 -20.99 -5.89
C ALA A 264 -0.73 -22.01 -6.83
N THR A 265 -0.24 -23.25 -6.76
CA THR A 265 -0.81 -24.40 -7.48
C THR A 265 -2.23 -24.71 -7.02
N ARG A 266 -2.53 -24.47 -5.74
CA ARG A 266 -3.85 -24.72 -5.11
C ARG A 266 -4.30 -23.50 -4.31
N ALA A 267 -5.60 -23.37 -4.14
CA ALA A 267 -6.16 -22.34 -3.25
C ALA A 267 -5.80 -22.69 -1.81
N GLN A 268 -5.27 -21.75 -1.05
CA GLN A 268 -4.87 -21.98 0.35
C GLN A 268 -4.97 -20.71 1.20
N ARG A 269 -5.16 -20.91 2.50
CA ARG A 269 -5.05 -19.86 3.52
C ARG A 269 -3.70 -20.04 4.22
N LEU A 270 -2.97 -18.95 4.38
CA LEU A 270 -1.64 -18.95 5.01
C LEU A 270 -1.64 -18.09 6.27
N VAL A 271 -0.62 -18.27 7.09
CA VAL A 271 -0.28 -17.34 8.18
C VAL A 271 0.20 -16.03 7.56
N GLN A 272 -0.26 -14.90 8.13
CA GLN A 272 0.20 -13.57 7.71
C GLN A 272 1.68 -13.40 8.08
N ALA A 273 2.53 -13.13 7.09
CA ALA A 273 3.94 -12.87 7.30
C ALA A 273 4.18 -11.46 7.87
N GLY A 274 5.26 -11.33 8.65
CA GLY A 274 5.74 -10.07 9.21
C GLY A 274 7.14 -9.72 8.69
N ALA A 275 7.66 -8.57 9.15
CA ALA A 275 8.98 -8.07 8.73
C ALA A 275 10.12 -9.05 9.00
N ALA A 276 10.04 -9.83 10.09
CA ALA A 276 11.04 -10.84 10.42
C ALA A 276 11.14 -11.96 9.35
N ASP A 277 10.07 -12.23 8.62
CA ASP A 277 10.06 -13.27 7.57
C ASP A 277 10.90 -12.87 6.35
N ALA A 278 11.13 -11.57 6.13
CA ALA A 278 12.02 -11.09 5.07
C ALA A 278 13.46 -11.59 5.22
N GLN A 279 13.87 -11.94 6.44
CA GLN A 279 15.20 -12.47 6.75
C GLN A 279 15.20 -14.00 6.90
N ARG A 280 14.04 -14.67 6.80
CA ARG A 280 13.87 -16.11 7.04
C ARG A 280 13.59 -16.90 5.76
N CYS A 281 14.00 -16.38 4.62
CA CYS A 281 13.74 -17.00 3.32
C CYS A 281 14.26 -18.44 3.21
N ASP A 282 15.36 -18.77 3.89
CA ASP A 282 16.03 -20.07 3.84
C ASP A 282 15.83 -20.91 5.12
N THR A 283 15.00 -20.45 6.08
CA THR A 283 14.76 -21.23 7.31
C THR A 283 13.90 -22.46 6.99
N ARG A 284 14.29 -23.60 7.56
CA ARG A 284 13.52 -24.85 7.50
C ARG A 284 12.17 -24.67 8.18
#